data_AF-A0A965HQY4-F1
#
_entry.id   AF-A0A965HQY4-F1
#
_cell.length_a   1.000
_cell.length_b   1.000
_cell.length_c   1.000
_cell.angle_alpha   90.00
_cell.angle_beta   90.00
_cell.angle_gamma   90.00
#
_symmetry.space_group_name_H-M   'P 1'
#
loop_
_entity.id
_entity.type
_entity.pdbx_description
1 polymer ?
#
loop_
_entity_poly.entity_id
_entity_poly.type
_entity_poly.pdbx_seq_one_letter_code
_entity_poly.pdbx_strand_id
1 'polypeptide(L)'
;MGISPRKIGSGWEVAHFMDGQLHELALEDAKIDSSGLLKWQVEPMTRLVEILKTNLSAVDSSSTGVGKTYTACSVAKNLGLALGVICPKAVIPSWHEASKHIGTEIKFVVNYEGLKFSAGEKYIVWTPMGYPVWKISERDPVLLVFDEAHRCKDHNLSKNALMLISAVSQKIRHLLVSATLADSPLHMRAVGYSLGLHNGRNFQEWIRSLGCWKDSNNRWHFTGGENSMKRIRSSIFPARGVRIRADDLGKDFPTTLITAEVIEASGADKIYESLQKRLEKVQEQTESYHKTVLTEVLGARRRVELLKVPSMVSLAKDAIEQDNSVAIFVCFNETVEALKEALKCPTITG
;
A
#
# COMPACT_ATOMS: atom_id res chain seq x y z
N MET A 1 17.50 8.51 21.65
CA MET A 1 16.52 8.99 22.63
C MET A 1 15.55 9.88 21.87
N GLY A 2 14.34 9.53 21.47
CA GLY A 2 13.41 8.46 21.85
C GLY A 2 12.03 9.12 21.82
N ILE A 3 11.42 9.24 20.64
CA ILE A 3 10.10 9.85 20.47
C ILE A 3 9.08 8.95 21.15
N SER A 4 8.40 9.45 22.18
CA SER A 4 7.37 8.71 22.91
C SER A 4 6.04 9.47 22.82
N PRO A 5 5.07 9.00 22.02
CA PRO A 5 3.71 9.54 22.07
C PRO A 5 3.09 9.22 23.43
N ARG A 6 2.68 10.26 24.16
CA ARG A 6 2.01 10.13 25.45
C ARG A 6 0.52 10.35 25.26
N LYS A 7 -0.30 9.39 25.69
CA LYS A 7 -1.76 9.55 25.79
C LYS A 7 -2.07 10.46 26.97
N ILE A 8 -2.77 11.56 26.74
CA ILE A 8 -3.20 12.50 27.79
C ILE A 8 -4.72 12.63 27.69
N GLY A 9 -5.43 12.04 28.64
CA GLY A 9 -6.89 11.98 28.65
C GLY A 9 -7.44 11.24 27.41
N SER A 10 -8.34 11.90 26.67
CA SER A 10 -8.89 11.42 25.39
C SER A 10 -8.04 11.79 24.16
N GLY A 11 -6.95 12.55 24.35
CA GLY A 11 -6.07 13.05 23.30
C GLY A 11 -4.64 12.49 23.35
N TRP A 12 -3.79 13.00 22.44
CA TRP A 12 -2.40 12.62 22.29
C TRP A 12 -1.48 13.83 22.37
N GLU A 13 -0.33 13.71 23.02
CA GLU A 13 0.73 14.69 23.02
C GLU A 13 2.08 14.02 22.74
N VAL A 14 2.92 14.70 21.95
CA VAL A 14 4.32 14.33 21.76
C VAL A 14 5.13 15.27 22.64
N ALA A 15 5.81 14.72 23.66
CA ALA A 15 6.80 15.50 24.40
C ALA A 15 8.05 15.65 23.52
N HIS A 16 8.29 16.85 23.03
CA HIS A 16 9.46 17.19 22.21
C HIS A 16 10.73 17.27 23.06
N PHE A 17 11.87 16.86 22.48
CA PHE A 17 13.08 17.66 22.56
C PHE A 17 13.76 17.71 21.19
N MET A 18 14.30 18.90 20.92
CA MET A 18 14.83 19.46 19.68
C MET A 18 13.76 19.79 18.64
N ASP A 19 13.78 21.07 18.28
CA ASP A 19 13.06 21.68 17.18
C ASP A 19 13.27 20.85 15.93
N GLY A 20 12.38 19.88 15.69
CA GLY A 20 12.19 19.34 14.37
C GLY A 20 11.60 20.49 13.57
N GLN A 21 12.46 21.38 13.06
CA GLN A 21 12.08 22.19 11.91
C GLN A 21 11.44 21.20 10.93
N LEU A 22 10.36 21.62 10.24
CA LEU A 22 10.06 20.98 8.96
C LEU A 22 11.40 20.76 8.30
N HIS A 23 11.68 19.57 7.77
CA HIS A 23 12.81 19.42 6.88
C HIS A 23 12.67 20.53 5.83
N GLU A 24 13.33 21.67 6.04
CA GLU A 24 13.92 22.50 5.01
C GLU A 24 15.06 21.65 4.46
N LEU A 25 14.69 20.47 3.93
CA LEU A 25 15.31 19.99 2.74
C LEU A 25 15.12 21.18 1.81
N ALA A 26 16.22 21.89 1.56
CA ALA A 26 16.31 22.77 0.42
C ALA A 26 16.06 21.87 -0.79
N LEU A 27 14.79 21.63 -1.07
CA LEU A 27 14.32 20.88 -2.23
C LEU A 27 14.64 21.84 -3.35
N GLU A 28 15.83 21.67 -3.92
CA GLU A 28 16.35 22.51 -4.98
C GLU A 28 15.23 22.73 -6.00
N ASP A 29 15.13 23.94 -6.54
CA ASP A 29 14.26 24.22 -7.69
C ASP A 29 14.88 23.64 -8.97
N ALA A 30 15.27 22.37 -8.88
CA ALA A 30 15.65 21.55 -10.00
C ALA A 30 14.44 21.42 -10.93
N LYS A 31 14.73 21.47 -12.23
CA LYS A 31 13.74 21.25 -13.27
C LYS A 31 13.13 19.86 -13.08
N ILE A 32 11.80 19.80 -13.04
CA ILE A 32 11.06 18.53 -12.88
C ILE A 32 11.48 17.55 -13.98
N ASP A 33 11.97 16.38 -13.56
CA ASP A 33 12.27 15.25 -14.43
C ASP A 33 11.03 14.36 -14.55
N SER A 34 10.47 14.29 -15.75
CA SER A 34 9.33 13.44 -16.09
C SER A 34 9.73 12.24 -16.95
N SER A 35 11.03 11.95 -17.07
CA SER A 35 11.54 10.84 -17.89
C SER A 35 11.00 9.51 -17.37
N GLY A 36 10.54 8.66 -18.29
CA GLY A 36 9.97 7.35 -17.96
C GLY A 36 8.49 7.38 -17.53
N LEU A 37 7.86 8.56 -17.45
CA LEU A 37 6.43 8.70 -17.20
C LEU A 37 5.61 8.77 -18.49
N LEU A 38 4.36 8.31 -18.40
CA LEU A 38 3.33 8.52 -19.41
C LEU A 38 2.82 9.97 -19.36
N LYS A 39 2.30 10.47 -20.48
CA LYS A 39 1.87 11.88 -20.61
C LYS A 39 0.91 12.33 -19.51
N TRP A 40 -0.05 11.49 -19.14
CA TRP A 40 -1.03 11.81 -18.10
C TRP A 40 -0.50 11.73 -16.67
N GLN A 41 0.68 11.13 -16.45
CA GLN A 41 1.31 11.03 -15.13
C GLN A 41 2.12 12.30 -14.79
N VAL A 42 2.47 13.12 -15.79
CA VAL A 42 3.36 14.28 -15.62
C VAL A 42 2.74 15.35 -14.70
N GLU A 43 1.48 15.75 -14.95
CA GLU A 43 0.82 16.78 -14.16
C GLU A 43 0.56 16.33 -12.71
N PRO A 44 0.05 15.11 -12.46
CA PRO A 44 -0.15 14.60 -11.10
C PRO A 44 1.17 14.47 -10.34
N MET A 45 2.22 13.97 -11.00
CA MET A 45 3.56 13.89 -10.39
C MET A 45 4.07 15.29 -10.01
N THR A 46 3.96 16.26 -10.92
CA THR A 46 4.37 17.65 -10.68
C THR A 46 3.66 18.24 -9.47
N ARG A 47 2.34 18.11 -9.42
CA ARG A 47 1.53 18.58 -8.28
C ARG A 47 1.89 17.89 -6.98
N LEU A 48 2.12 16.58 -7.00
CA LEU A 48 2.52 15.84 -5.80
C LEU A 48 3.88 16.33 -5.29
N VAL A 49 4.84 16.61 -6.18
CA VAL A 49 6.12 17.23 -5.81
C VAL A 49 5.90 18.61 -5.18
N GLU A 50 5.08 19.47 -5.79
CA GLU A 50 4.76 20.80 -5.24
C GLU A 50 4.08 20.74 -3.86
N ILE A 51 3.07 19.89 -3.71
CA ILE A 51 2.39 19.68 -2.42
C ILE A 51 3.40 19.19 -1.39
N LEU A 52 4.22 18.21 -1.76
CA LEU A 52 5.21 17.66 -0.84
C LEU A 52 6.33 18.66 -0.59
N LYS A 53 6.63 19.66 -1.43
CA LYS A 53 7.61 20.70 -1.07
C LYS A 53 7.15 21.50 0.16
N THR A 54 5.86 21.84 0.25
CA THR A 54 5.33 22.69 1.33
C THR A 54 4.64 21.93 2.45
N ASN A 55 4.24 20.68 2.20
CA ASN A 55 3.45 19.88 3.13
C ASN A 55 4.19 18.60 3.51
N LEU A 56 3.89 18.10 4.71
CA LEU A 56 4.44 16.84 5.20
C LEU A 56 3.93 15.61 4.41
N SER A 57 2.73 15.70 3.85
CA SER A 57 2.08 14.60 3.18
C SER A 57 1.28 15.04 1.96
N ALA A 58 1.06 14.08 1.07
CA ALA A 58 0.17 14.20 -0.07
C ALA A 58 -0.56 12.87 -0.32
N VAL A 59 -1.58 12.90 -1.16
CA VAL A 59 -2.27 11.69 -1.63
C VAL A 59 -2.42 11.62 -3.13
N ASP A 60 -2.09 10.47 -3.70
CA ASP A 60 -2.52 10.06 -5.04
C ASP A 60 -3.76 9.15 -4.92
N SER A 61 -4.91 9.69 -5.31
CA SER A 61 -6.19 8.97 -5.32
C SER A 61 -6.66 8.55 -6.72
N SER A 62 -5.72 8.48 -7.65
CA SER A 62 -6.02 8.12 -9.03
C SER A 62 -6.49 6.67 -9.16
N SER A 63 -7.22 6.39 -10.24
CA SER A 63 -7.74 5.04 -10.55
C SER A 63 -6.64 3.97 -10.58
N THR A 64 -7.02 2.72 -10.45
CA THR A 64 -6.12 1.58 -10.69
C THR A 64 -5.63 1.59 -12.14
N GLY A 65 -4.45 1.00 -12.38
CA GLY A 65 -3.89 0.88 -13.73
C GLY A 65 -3.29 2.16 -14.34
N VAL A 66 -3.52 3.35 -13.77
CA VAL A 66 -2.96 4.62 -14.30
C VAL A 66 -1.46 4.81 -14.01
N GLY A 67 -0.84 3.86 -13.29
CA GLY A 67 0.60 3.84 -12.97
C GLY A 67 1.01 4.73 -11.81
N LYS A 68 0.25 4.71 -10.71
CA LYS A 68 0.58 5.42 -9.46
C LYS A 68 1.95 5.02 -8.89
N THR A 69 2.35 3.76 -9.02
CA THR A 69 3.68 3.25 -8.63
C THR A 69 4.81 4.04 -9.30
N TYR A 70 4.75 4.21 -10.62
CA TYR A 70 5.72 4.99 -11.40
C TYR A 70 5.70 6.46 -11.01
N THR A 71 4.49 7.02 -10.81
CA THR A 71 4.32 8.40 -10.35
C THR A 71 4.99 8.62 -8.99
N ALA A 72 4.76 7.73 -8.01
CA ALA A 72 5.38 7.79 -6.69
C ALA A 72 6.92 7.66 -6.73
N CYS A 73 7.46 6.77 -7.57
CA CYS A 73 8.90 6.69 -7.81
C CYS A 73 9.47 8.00 -8.36
N SER A 74 8.79 8.61 -9.32
CA SER A 74 9.20 9.88 -9.90
C SER A 74 9.10 11.04 -8.90
N VAL A 75 8.07 11.05 -8.05
CA VAL A 75 7.95 12.02 -6.95
C VAL A 75 9.15 11.93 -6.01
N ALA A 76 9.51 10.73 -5.55
CA ALA A 76 10.67 10.54 -4.67
C ALA A 76 11.98 11.01 -5.32
N LYS A 77 12.19 10.66 -6.61
CA LYS A 77 13.36 11.10 -7.39
C LYS A 77 13.46 12.63 -7.48
N ASN A 78 12.35 13.30 -7.80
CA ASN A 78 12.30 14.76 -7.92
C ASN A 78 12.45 15.47 -6.56
N LEU A 79 12.13 14.79 -5.46
CA LEU A 79 12.38 15.31 -4.11
C LEU A 79 13.79 14.99 -3.60
N GLY A 80 14.61 14.25 -4.36
CA GLY A 80 15.94 13.81 -3.92
C GLY A 80 15.89 12.82 -2.74
N LEU A 81 14.81 12.03 -2.63
CA LEU A 81 14.57 11.10 -1.53
C LEU A 81 14.61 9.65 -2.01
N ALA A 82 15.17 8.76 -1.19
CA ALA A 82 15.00 7.32 -1.38
C ALA A 82 13.57 6.89 -1.02
N LEU A 83 13.10 5.78 -1.58
CA LEU A 83 11.77 5.22 -1.33
C LEU A 83 11.76 4.24 -0.14
N GLY A 84 10.84 4.44 0.80
CA GLY A 84 10.44 3.43 1.77
C GLY A 84 8.98 3.05 1.57
N VAL A 85 8.70 1.87 1.01
CA VAL A 85 7.36 1.50 0.56
C VAL A 85 6.71 0.46 1.48
N ILE A 86 5.45 0.72 1.82
CA ILE A 86 4.56 -0.21 2.52
C ILE A 86 3.42 -0.58 1.57
N CYS A 87 3.36 -1.83 1.11
CA CYS A 87 2.42 -2.26 0.07
C CYS A 87 1.89 -3.69 0.28
N PRO A 88 0.84 -4.15 -0.42
CA PRO A 88 0.50 -5.57 -0.44
C PRO A 88 1.68 -6.42 -0.92
N LYS A 89 1.83 -7.66 -0.40
CA LYS A 89 2.97 -8.52 -0.75
C LYS A 89 3.09 -8.76 -2.25
N ALA A 90 1.97 -8.86 -2.95
CA ALA A 90 1.92 -9.18 -4.37
C ALA A 90 2.51 -8.10 -5.28
N VAL A 91 2.45 -6.83 -4.89
CA VAL A 91 2.92 -5.71 -5.72
C VAL A 91 4.38 -5.32 -5.45
N ILE A 92 5.07 -6.02 -4.55
CA ILE A 92 6.48 -5.76 -4.21
C ILE A 92 7.37 -5.79 -5.46
N PRO A 93 7.25 -6.79 -6.37
CA PRO A 93 8.07 -6.80 -7.59
C PRO A 93 7.76 -5.63 -8.53
N SER A 94 6.48 -5.26 -8.66
CA SER A 94 6.05 -4.10 -9.45
C SER A 94 6.70 -2.80 -8.96
N TRP A 95 6.87 -2.63 -7.64
CA TRP A 95 7.62 -1.49 -7.06
C TRP A 95 9.10 -1.50 -7.44
N HIS A 96 9.76 -2.67 -7.40
CA HIS A 96 11.17 -2.77 -7.80
C HIS A 96 11.37 -2.49 -9.29
N GLU A 97 10.49 -2.99 -10.15
CA GLU A 97 10.51 -2.72 -11.60
C GLU A 97 10.31 -1.23 -11.90
N ALA A 98 9.29 -0.61 -11.31
CA ALA A 98 9.02 0.81 -11.48
C ALA A 98 10.19 1.68 -11.01
N SER A 99 10.79 1.34 -9.86
CA SER A 99 11.95 2.08 -9.34
C SER A 99 13.17 1.97 -10.24
N LYS A 100 13.42 0.78 -10.80
CA LYS A 100 14.51 0.56 -11.77
C LYS A 100 14.26 1.35 -13.06
N HIS A 101 13.02 1.37 -13.54
CA HIS A 101 12.63 2.11 -14.75
C HIS A 101 12.79 3.62 -14.60
N ILE A 102 12.36 4.17 -13.46
CA ILE A 102 12.46 5.61 -13.17
C ILE A 102 13.88 6.03 -12.74
N GLY A 103 14.65 5.10 -12.18
CA GLY A 103 15.97 5.37 -11.60
C GLY A 103 15.90 5.95 -10.19
N THR A 104 14.93 5.50 -9.38
CA THR A 104 14.79 5.91 -7.97
C THR A 104 15.46 4.87 -7.06
N GLU A 105 16.12 5.32 -5.99
CA GLU A 105 16.67 4.42 -4.98
C GLU A 105 15.55 3.88 -4.07
N ILE A 106 15.54 2.57 -3.81
CA ILE A 106 14.69 1.94 -2.81
C ILE A 106 15.51 1.67 -1.56
N LYS A 107 15.06 2.23 -0.43
CA LYS A 107 15.54 1.88 0.90
C LYS A 107 14.98 0.54 1.35
N PHE A 108 13.67 0.36 1.20
CA PHE A 108 12.96 -0.86 1.52
C PHE A 108 11.59 -0.91 0.83
N VAL A 109 11.12 -2.12 0.57
CA VAL A 109 9.73 -2.43 0.23
C VAL A 109 9.30 -3.57 1.14
N VAL A 110 8.21 -3.39 1.89
CA VAL A 110 7.73 -4.36 2.86
C VAL A 110 6.21 -4.34 2.91
N ASN A 111 5.60 -5.47 3.25
CA ASN A 111 4.16 -5.51 3.44
C ASN A 111 3.70 -5.06 4.82
N TYR A 112 2.44 -4.63 4.93
CA TYR A 112 1.84 -4.15 6.18
C TYR A 112 1.97 -5.16 7.33
N GLU A 113 1.84 -6.45 7.04
CA GLU A 113 1.99 -7.51 8.05
C GLU A 113 3.47 -7.69 8.41
N GLY A 114 4.37 -7.65 7.43
CA GLY A 114 5.82 -7.75 7.66
C GLY A 114 6.34 -6.72 8.65
N LEU A 115 5.81 -5.48 8.60
CA LEU A 115 6.15 -4.40 9.55
C LEU A 115 5.78 -4.67 11.02
N LYS A 116 4.82 -5.58 11.25
CA LYS A 116 4.36 -5.95 12.60
C LYS A 116 5.19 -7.08 13.22
N PHE A 117 6.08 -7.69 12.45
CA PHE A 117 6.87 -8.86 12.82
C PHE A 117 8.36 -8.62 12.48
N SER A 118 9.15 -9.70 12.45
CA SER A 118 10.62 -9.67 12.33
C SER A 118 11.13 -8.96 11.06
N ALA A 119 10.42 -9.06 9.94
CA ALA A 119 10.79 -8.36 8.70
C ALA A 119 10.81 -6.82 8.87
N GLY A 120 9.98 -6.30 9.77
CA GLY A 120 9.85 -4.88 10.07
C GLY A 120 10.84 -4.34 11.08
N GLU A 121 11.53 -5.18 11.86
CA GLU A 121 12.37 -4.75 12.99
C GLU A 121 13.52 -3.85 12.57
N LYS A 122 13.95 -3.93 11.31
CA LYS A 122 14.97 -3.04 10.74
C LYS A 122 14.47 -1.61 10.53
N TYR A 123 13.16 -1.44 10.34
CA TYR A 123 12.55 -0.17 9.94
C TYR A 123 11.62 0.43 11.01
N ILE A 124 11.08 -0.39 11.91
CA ILE A 124 10.18 0.04 12.99
C ILE A 124 10.61 -0.63 14.31
N VAL A 125 10.54 0.14 15.40
CA VAL A 125 10.50 -0.38 16.78
C VAL A 125 9.08 -0.28 17.30
N TRP A 126 8.56 -1.36 17.89
CA TRP A 126 7.32 -1.32 18.66
C TRP A 126 7.66 -1.06 20.13
N THR A 127 7.15 0.04 20.68
CA THR A 127 7.30 0.36 22.11
C THR A 127 6.55 -0.67 22.96
N PRO A 128 6.88 -0.81 24.27
CA PRO A 128 6.13 -1.69 25.17
C PRO A 128 4.62 -1.39 25.24
N MET A 129 4.22 -0.16 24.92
CA MET A 129 2.81 0.25 24.84
C MET A 129 2.15 -0.05 23.48
N GLY A 130 2.87 -0.67 22.54
CA GLY A 130 2.36 -1.05 21.22
C GLY A 130 2.37 0.08 20.19
N TYR A 131 3.07 1.19 20.42
CA TYR A 131 3.23 2.25 19.43
C TYR A 131 4.44 1.98 18.51
N PRO A 132 4.29 2.10 17.19
CA PRO A 132 5.39 1.98 16.25
C PRO A 132 6.23 3.27 16.22
N VAL A 133 7.54 3.13 16.08
CA VAL A 133 8.51 4.21 15.86
C VAL A 133 9.39 3.85 14.69
N TRP A 134 9.36 4.65 13.63
CA TRP A 134 10.18 4.49 12.44
C TRP A 134 11.66 4.74 12.75
N LYS A 135 12.52 3.84 12.27
CA LYS A 135 13.99 3.94 12.30
C LYS A 135 14.50 4.66 11.04
N ILE A 136 14.02 5.87 10.82
CA ILE A 136 14.44 6.72 9.70
C ILE A 136 15.27 7.88 10.28
N SER A 137 16.44 8.12 9.70
CA SER A 137 17.40 9.13 10.15
C SER A 137 17.35 10.34 9.22
N GLU A 138 17.63 11.52 9.76
CA GLU A 138 17.75 12.75 8.97
C GLU A 138 18.92 12.68 7.97
N ARG A 139 19.96 11.89 8.26
CA ARG A 139 21.11 11.67 7.37
C ARG A 139 20.79 10.76 6.18
N ASP A 140 19.61 10.16 6.21
CA ASP A 140 19.19 9.10 5.29
C ASP A 140 17.68 9.21 5.07
N PRO A 141 17.21 10.36 4.54
CA PRO A 141 15.80 10.68 4.48
C PRO A 141 15.12 9.86 3.39
N VAL A 142 13.89 9.44 3.66
CA VAL A 142 13.07 8.68 2.71
C VAL A 142 11.73 9.35 2.50
N LEU A 143 11.16 9.20 1.29
CA LEU A 143 9.73 9.34 1.08
C LEU A 143 9.06 8.03 1.49
N LEU A 144 8.32 8.06 2.59
CA LEU A 144 7.49 6.91 2.98
C LEU A 144 6.25 6.82 2.09
N VAL A 145 6.05 5.71 1.41
CA VAL A 145 4.85 5.47 0.60
C VAL A 145 3.98 4.44 1.28
N PHE A 146 2.77 4.83 1.64
CA PHE A 146 1.71 3.90 2.05
C PHE A 146 0.87 3.57 0.82
N ASP A 147 1.22 2.48 0.15
CA ASP A 147 0.45 1.92 -0.94
C ASP A 147 -0.77 1.18 -0.39
N GLU A 148 -1.86 1.18 -1.16
CA GLU A 148 -3.18 0.83 -0.67
C GLU A 148 -3.50 1.44 0.69
N ALA A 149 -3.29 2.76 0.83
CA ALA A 149 -3.45 3.51 2.08
C ALA A 149 -4.84 3.37 2.74
N HIS A 150 -5.84 2.84 2.02
CA HIS A 150 -7.12 2.45 2.60
C HIS A 150 -6.96 1.35 3.68
N ARG A 151 -5.87 0.58 3.68
CA ARG A 151 -5.50 -0.36 4.76
C ARG A 151 -5.15 0.34 6.08
N CYS A 152 -4.95 1.65 6.06
CA CYS A 152 -4.79 2.50 7.25
C CYS A 152 -6.12 3.13 7.71
N LYS A 153 -7.23 2.84 7.03
CA LYS A 153 -8.58 3.30 7.42
C LYS A 153 -9.00 2.58 8.70
N ASP A 154 -9.27 3.34 9.76
CA ASP A 154 -9.85 2.77 10.99
C ASP A 154 -10.37 3.90 11.91
N HIS A 155 -11.50 3.64 12.56
CA HIS A 155 -12.04 4.48 13.62
C HIS A 155 -11.35 4.21 14.98
N ASN A 156 -10.89 2.97 15.20
CA ASN A 156 -10.32 2.49 16.48
C ASN A 156 -8.79 2.37 16.50
N LEU A 157 -8.10 2.93 15.51
CA LEU A 157 -6.64 2.95 15.40
C LEU A 157 -5.99 1.56 15.38
N SER A 158 -6.14 0.85 14.26
CA SER A 158 -5.37 -0.34 13.93
C SER A 158 -3.85 -0.10 13.99
N LYS A 159 -3.07 -1.19 14.07
CA LYS A 159 -1.61 -1.12 13.94
C LYS A 159 -1.16 -0.40 12.65
N ASN A 160 -1.90 -0.55 11.55
CA ASN A 160 -1.62 0.16 10.29
C ASN A 160 -1.83 1.67 10.44
N ALA A 161 -2.96 2.06 11.03
CA ALA A 161 -3.26 3.46 11.32
C ALA A 161 -2.21 4.10 12.25
N LEU A 162 -1.72 3.34 13.25
CA LEU A 162 -0.66 3.81 14.15
C LEU A 162 0.68 4.01 13.43
N MET A 163 1.04 3.18 12.45
CA MET A 163 2.26 3.37 11.64
C MET A 163 2.20 4.70 10.86
N LEU A 164 1.04 5.04 10.29
CA LEU A 164 0.83 6.31 9.61
C LEU A 164 0.88 7.51 10.59
N ILE A 165 0.22 7.42 11.74
CA ILE A 165 0.27 8.47 12.78
C ILE A 165 1.71 8.68 13.28
N SER A 166 2.49 7.61 13.39
CA SER A 166 3.89 7.68 13.79
C SER A 166 4.73 8.44 12.76
N ALA A 167 4.54 8.20 11.46
CA ALA A 167 5.21 8.97 10.40
C ALA A 167 4.92 10.47 10.51
N VAL A 168 3.67 10.85 10.77
CA VAL A 168 3.28 12.26 11.01
C VAL A 168 3.98 12.82 12.24
N SER A 169 3.98 12.07 13.34
CA SER A 169 4.56 12.50 14.63
C SER A 169 6.07 12.66 14.57
N GLN A 170 6.74 11.86 13.74
CA GLN A 170 8.18 11.94 13.47
C GLN A 170 8.54 12.93 12.36
N LYS A 171 7.55 13.65 11.79
CA LYS A 171 7.74 14.59 10.69
C LYS A 171 8.42 13.95 9.46
N ILE A 172 8.15 12.67 9.24
CA ILE A 172 8.65 11.95 8.06
C ILE A 172 7.71 12.24 6.89
N ARG A 173 8.28 12.70 5.79
CA ARG A 173 7.52 13.01 4.57
C ARG A 173 6.94 11.74 3.97
N HIS A 174 5.66 11.76 3.63
CA HIS A 174 4.97 10.56 3.17
C HIS A 174 3.91 10.80 2.10
N LEU A 175 3.76 9.82 1.22
CA LEU A 175 2.77 9.79 0.16
C LEU A 175 1.76 8.66 0.43
N LEU A 176 0.48 9.00 0.44
CA LEU A 176 -0.60 8.02 0.46
C LEU A 176 -0.96 7.67 -0.98
N VAL A 177 -1.00 6.39 -1.32
CA VAL A 177 -1.41 5.90 -2.63
C VAL A 177 -2.62 5.00 -2.43
N SER A 178 -3.79 5.42 -2.89
CA SER A 178 -5.02 4.61 -2.79
C SER A 178 -6.14 5.21 -3.63
N ALA A 179 -6.74 4.42 -4.52
CA ALA A 179 -7.92 4.86 -5.27
C ALA A 179 -9.12 5.19 -4.35
N THR A 180 -9.20 4.53 -3.19
CA THR A 180 -10.35 4.56 -2.26
C THR A 180 -9.90 4.80 -0.81
N LEU A 181 -9.46 6.01 -0.47
CA LEU A 181 -8.96 6.32 0.89
C LEU A 181 -9.92 5.96 2.03
N ALA A 182 -11.19 6.35 1.90
CA ALA A 182 -12.24 6.09 2.88
C ALA A 182 -13.63 6.32 2.26
N ASP A 183 -14.59 5.54 2.73
CA ASP A 183 -16.03 5.59 2.44
C ASP A 183 -16.83 6.37 3.50
N SER A 184 -16.23 6.65 4.65
CA SER A 184 -16.84 7.37 5.76
C SER A 184 -15.81 8.24 6.50
N PRO A 185 -16.20 9.43 7.02
CA PRO A 185 -15.32 10.24 7.88
C PRO A 185 -14.81 9.48 9.11
N LEU A 186 -15.56 8.46 9.57
CA LEU A 186 -15.16 7.61 10.70
C LEU A 186 -13.84 6.88 10.46
N HIS A 187 -13.54 6.53 9.20
CA HIS A 187 -12.33 5.78 8.85
C HIS A 187 -11.13 6.69 8.58
N MET A 188 -11.30 8.01 8.65
CA MET A 188 -10.28 8.99 8.30
C MET A 188 -9.46 9.47 9.49
N ARG A 189 -9.41 8.73 10.63
CA ARG A 189 -8.69 9.22 11.80
C ARG A 189 -7.19 9.38 11.57
N ALA A 190 -6.53 8.36 11.01
CA ALA A 190 -5.10 8.43 10.70
C ALA A 190 -4.84 9.17 9.38
N VAL A 191 -5.60 8.84 8.33
CA VAL A 191 -5.48 9.46 7.00
C VAL A 191 -5.79 10.96 7.04
N GLY A 192 -6.87 11.37 7.70
CA GLY A 192 -7.27 12.76 7.84
C GLY A 192 -6.28 13.55 8.70
N TYR A 193 -5.71 12.95 9.74
CA TYR A 193 -4.64 13.57 10.52
C TYR A 193 -3.37 13.76 9.68
N SER A 194 -2.99 12.72 8.93
CA SER A 194 -1.86 12.76 8.01
C SER A 194 -1.99 13.87 6.97
N LEU A 195 -3.17 14.02 6.36
CA LEU A 195 -3.47 15.06 5.37
C LEU A 195 -3.76 16.44 5.99
N GLY A 196 -3.69 16.58 7.33
CA GLY A 196 -3.95 17.83 8.03
C GLY A 196 -5.40 18.33 7.92
N LEU A 197 -6.36 17.43 7.72
CA LEU A 197 -7.80 17.74 7.75
C LEU A 197 -8.31 17.99 9.17
N HIS A 198 -7.61 17.45 10.16
CA HIS A 198 -7.85 17.62 11.59
C HIS A 198 -6.54 17.37 12.35
N ASN A 199 -6.45 17.71 13.64
CA ASN A 199 -5.21 17.65 14.44
C ASN A 199 -5.10 16.39 15.31
N GLY A 200 -5.89 15.35 15.00
CA GLY A 200 -6.02 14.13 15.80
C GLY A 200 -6.83 14.29 17.10
N ARG A 201 -6.58 15.35 17.89
CA ARG A 201 -7.31 15.63 19.15
C ARG A 201 -8.76 16.02 18.90
N ASN A 202 -9.02 16.84 17.88
CA ASN A 202 -10.34 17.29 17.49
C ASN A 202 -11.07 16.32 16.54
N PHE A 203 -10.59 15.07 16.37
CA PHE A 203 -11.18 14.12 15.42
C PHE A 203 -12.68 13.94 15.62
N GLN A 204 -13.14 13.81 16.88
CA GLN A 204 -14.57 13.61 17.16
C GLN A 204 -15.43 14.84 16.82
N GLU A 205 -14.90 16.05 16.98
CA GLU A 205 -15.59 17.29 16.59
C GLU A 205 -15.64 17.40 15.08
N TRP A 206 -14.53 17.07 14.41
CA TRP A 206 -14.42 17.07 12.97
C TRP A 206 -15.44 16.11 12.31
N ILE A 207 -15.51 14.85 12.76
CA ILE A 207 -16.50 13.91 12.21
C ILE A 207 -17.95 14.32 12.54
N ARG A 208 -18.21 14.94 13.70
CA ARG A 208 -19.55 15.48 14.01
C ARG A 208 -19.94 16.59 13.05
N SER A 209 -19.01 17.48 12.70
CA SER A 209 -19.23 18.52 11.70
C SER A 209 -19.54 17.95 10.30
N LEU A 210 -19.22 16.68 10.06
CA LEU A 210 -19.48 15.94 8.83
C LEU A 210 -20.70 15.01 8.94
N GLY A 211 -21.52 15.15 9.99
CA GLY A 211 -22.74 14.36 10.15
C GLY A 211 -22.54 12.97 10.76
N CYS A 212 -21.43 12.76 11.48
CA CYS A 212 -21.29 11.59 12.35
C CYS A 212 -21.88 11.88 13.74
N TRP A 213 -22.58 10.92 14.33
CA TRP A 213 -23.19 11.05 15.65
C TRP A 213 -23.05 9.75 16.43
N LYS A 214 -23.30 9.80 17.75
CA LYS A 214 -23.28 8.62 18.62
C LYS A 214 -24.69 8.25 19.07
N ASP A 215 -25.01 6.97 19.00
CA ASP A 215 -26.24 6.44 19.60
C ASP A 215 -26.17 6.39 21.13
N SER A 216 -27.28 5.97 21.76
CA SER A 216 -27.37 5.76 23.22
C SER A 216 -26.35 4.75 23.75
N ASN A 217 -25.83 3.88 22.89
CA ASN A 217 -24.83 2.86 23.21
C ASN A 217 -23.39 3.33 22.88
N ASN A 218 -23.18 4.63 22.67
CA ASN A 218 -21.90 5.25 22.30
C ASN A 218 -21.29 4.77 20.96
N ARG A 219 -22.06 4.12 20.09
CA ARG A 219 -21.59 3.69 18.77
C ARG A 219 -21.71 4.83 17.76
N TRP A 220 -20.69 4.96 16.93
CA TRP A 220 -20.65 5.98 15.89
C TRP A 220 -21.48 5.57 14.67
N HIS A 221 -22.26 6.50 14.16
CA HIS A 221 -23.07 6.39 12.95
C HIS A 221 -22.75 7.55 12.03
N PHE A 222 -22.80 7.31 10.71
CA PHE A 222 -22.60 8.35 9.69
C PHE A 222 -23.88 8.51 8.87
N THR A 223 -24.47 9.70 8.90
CA THR A 223 -25.67 10.05 8.13
C THR A 223 -25.46 11.26 7.20
N GLY A 224 -24.24 11.80 7.14
CA GLY A 224 -23.91 13.01 6.37
C GLY A 224 -23.93 12.84 4.84
N GLY A 225 -23.96 11.59 4.36
CA GLY A 225 -24.16 11.27 2.94
C GLY A 225 -23.17 11.95 1.99
N GLU A 226 -23.61 12.19 0.75
CA GLU A 226 -22.77 12.69 -0.34
C GLU A 226 -22.21 14.10 -0.07
N ASN A 227 -22.97 14.97 0.60
CA ASN A 227 -22.54 16.35 0.88
C ASN A 227 -21.31 16.40 1.80
N SER A 228 -21.28 15.57 2.84
CA SER A 228 -20.11 15.46 3.72
C SER A 228 -18.89 14.92 2.98
N MET A 229 -19.07 13.95 2.08
CA MET A 229 -17.97 13.42 1.27
C MET A 229 -17.46 14.44 0.25
N LYS A 230 -18.34 15.26 -0.34
CA LYS A 230 -17.95 16.41 -1.19
C LYS A 230 -17.11 17.43 -0.44
N ARG A 231 -17.45 17.72 0.83
CA ARG A 231 -16.66 18.61 1.69
C ARG A 231 -15.26 18.06 1.94
N ILE A 232 -15.15 16.79 2.33
CA ILE A 232 -13.85 16.11 2.50
C ILE A 232 -13.04 16.19 1.21
N ARG A 233 -13.65 15.83 0.08
CA ARG A 233 -12.98 15.87 -1.23
C ARG A 233 -12.44 17.26 -1.56
N SER A 234 -13.22 18.31 -1.29
CA SER A 234 -12.82 19.70 -1.53
C SER A 234 -11.71 20.17 -0.59
N SER A 235 -11.59 19.58 0.60
CA SER A 235 -10.47 19.83 1.51
C SER A 235 -9.18 19.10 1.11
N ILE A 236 -9.28 18.01 0.35
CA ILE A 236 -8.11 17.25 -0.13
C ILE A 236 -7.63 17.80 -1.48
N PHE A 237 -8.52 17.99 -2.45
CA PHE A 237 -8.12 18.37 -3.81
C PHE A 237 -8.38 19.86 -4.07
N PRO A 238 -7.41 20.59 -4.65
CA PRO A 238 -6.08 20.15 -5.08
C PRO A 238 -4.99 20.27 -3.99
N ALA A 239 -5.30 20.83 -2.83
CA ALA A 239 -4.30 21.30 -1.86
C ALA A 239 -3.44 20.21 -1.19
N ARG A 240 -3.92 18.97 -1.15
CA ARG A 240 -3.31 17.84 -0.45
C ARG A 240 -3.15 16.60 -1.32
N GLY A 241 -3.57 16.63 -2.59
CA GLY A 241 -3.44 15.46 -3.44
C GLY A 241 -3.92 15.64 -4.88
N VAL A 242 -3.86 14.54 -5.61
CA VAL A 242 -4.22 14.43 -7.03
C VAL A 242 -5.19 13.26 -7.28
N ARG A 243 -5.94 13.35 -8.38
CA ARG A 243 -6.86 12.29 -8.82
C ARG A 243 -7.02 12.30 -10.33
N ILE A 244 -6.53 11.25 -10.98
CA ILE A 244 -6.88 10.91 -12.37
C ILE A 244 -7.95 9.83 -12.35
N ARG A 245 -9.02 9.98 -13.13
CA ARG A 245 -9.95 8.88 -13.40
C ARG A 245 -9.60 8.22 -14.73
N ALA A 246 -9.71 6.90 -14.80
CA ALA A 246 -9.52 6.17 -16.04
C ALA A 246 -10.43 6.71 -17.17
N ASP A 247 -11.68 7.06 -16.84
CA ASP A 247 -12.63 7.65 -17.79
C ASP A 247 -12.15 8.99 -18.38
N ASP A 248 -11.41 9.78 -17.61
CA ASP A 248 -10.89 11.08 -18.03
C ASP A 248 -9.77 10.93 -19.08
N LEU A 249 -9.16 9.76 -19.17
CA LEU A 249 -8.06 9.46 -20.10
C LEU A 249 -8.56 8.95 -21.47
N GLY A 250 -9.82 8.53 -21.58
CA GLY A 250 -10.42 8.09 -22.83
C GLY A 250 -9.58 7.04 -23.57
N LYS A 251 -9.13 7.36 -24.80
CA LYS A 251 -8.34 6.44 -25.64
C LYS A 251 -6.90 6.22 -25.15
N ASP A 252 -6.39 7.12 -24.31
CA ASP A 252 -5.03 7.01 -23.76
C ASP A 252 -4.97 5.92 -22.68
N PHE A 253 -6.10 5.61 -22.02
CA PHE A 253 -6.22 4.49 -21.11
C PHE A 253 -6.70 3.24 -21.85
N PRO A 254 -5.97 2.12 -21.79
CA PRO A 254 -6.33 0.94 -22.56
C PRO A 254 -7.63 0.33 -22.02
N THR A 255 -8.52 -0.10 -22.93
CA THR A 255 -9.74 -0.86 -22.61
C THR A 255 -9.44 -2.18 -21.90
N THR A 256 -8.22 -2.69 -22.02
CA THR A 256 -7.73 -3.86 -21.30
C THR A 256 -6.27 -3.63 -20.92
N LEU A 257 -5.98 -3.62 -19.63
CA LEU A 257 -4.63 -3.55 -19.11
C LEU A 257 -4.18 -4.96 -18.71
N ILE A 258 -3.17 -5.50 -19.39
CA ILE A 258 -2.54 -6.77 -19.03
C ILE A 258 -1.27 -6.45 -18.26
N THR A 259 -1.28 -6.70 -16.95
CA THR A 259 -0.10 -6.60 -16.08
C THR A 259 0.38 -8.00 -15.70
N ALA A 260 1.68 -8.26 -15.89
CA ALA A 260 2.32 -9.48 -15.40
C ALA A 260 3.02 -9.17 -14.07
N GLU A 261 2.46 -9.64 -12.96
CA GLU A 261 3.08 -9.47 -11.64
C GLU A 261 3.77 -10.77 -11.21
N VAL A 262 5.00 -10.64 -10.72
CA VAL A 262 5.72 -11.77 -10.12
C VAL A 262 5.16 -12.02 -8.72
N ILE A 263 4.62 -13.20 -8.48
CA ILE A 263 4.16 -13.59 -7.14
C ILE A 263 5.22 -14.48 -6.49
N GLU A 264 5.76 -14.03 -5.36
CA GLU A 264 6.68 -14.82 -4.56
C GLU A 264 5.94 -16.00 -3.89
N ALA A 265 6.35 -17.22 -4.20
CA ALA A 265 5.83 -18.45 -3.61
C ALA A 265 6.87 -19.04 -2.64
N SER A 266 6.84 -18.59 -1.38
CA SER A 266 7.79 -19.02 -0.36
C SER A 266 7.78 -20.54 -0.19
N GLY A 267 8.94 -21.19 -0.41
CA GLY A 267 9.08 -22.64 -0.38
C GLY A 267 8.98 -23.33 -1.75
N ALA A 268 8.72 -22.59 -2.84
CA ALA A 268 8.74 -23.13 -4.20
C ALA A 268 10.13 -23.68 -4.58
N ASP A 269 11.21 -23.02 -4.16
CA ASP A 269 12.59 -23.47 -4.44
C ASP A 269 12.84 -24.90 -3.94
N LYS A 270 12.39 -25.21 -2.72
CA LYS A 270 12.50 -26.56 -2.15
C LYS A 270 11.71 -27.60 -2.95
N ILE A 271 10.57 -27.20 -3.52
CA ILE A 271 9.76 -28.08 -4.38
C ILE A 271 10.51 -28.34 -5.69
N TYR A 272 11.11 -27.30 -6.29
CA TYR A 272 11.89 -27.43 -7.51
C TYR A 272 13.17 -28.25 -7.31
N GLU A 273 13.91 -28.03 -6.23
CA GLU A 273 15.07 -28.86 -5.85
C GLU A 273 14.68 -30.34 -5.68
N SER A 274 13.56 -30.60 -4.99
CA SER A 274 13.05 -31.96 -4.82
C SER A 274 12.62 -32.59 -6.14
N LEU A 275 12.03 -31.80 -7.05
CA LEU A 275 11.64 -32.28 -8.37
C LEU A 275 12.88 -32.65 -9.18
N GLN A 276 13.89 -31.79 -9.20
CA GLN A 276 15.15 -32.03 -9.92
C GLN A 276 15.79 -33.36 -9.50
N LYS A 277 15.95 -33.59 -8.18
CA LYS A 277 16.50 -34.85 -7.64
C LYS A 277 15.69 -36.08 -8.04
N ARG A 278 14.36 -35.96 -8.20
CA ARG A 278 13.50 -37.07 -8.65
C ARG A 278 13.65 -37.32 -10.14
N LEU A 279 13.73 -36.27 -10.95
CA LEU A 279 13.92 -36.37 -12.40
C LEU A 279 15.26 -37.02 -12.76
N GLU A 280 16.33 -36.69 -12.03
CA GLU A 280 17.66 -37.32 -12.18
C GLU A 280 17.59 -38.83 -11.94
N LYS A 281 16.89 -39.29 -10.88
CA LYS A 281 16.69 -40.72 -10.60
C LYS A 281 15.84 -41.44 -11.63
N VAL A 282 14.85 -40.76 -12.21
CA VAL A 282 13.95 -41.33 -13.24
C VAL A 282 14.68 -41.48 -14.58
N GLN A 283 15.72 -40.68 -14.87
CA GLN A 283 16.57 -40.88 -16.05
C GLN A 283 17.38 -42.17 -16.01
N GLU A 284 17.73 -42.64 -14.81
CA GLU A 284 18.54 -43.85 -14.64
C GLU A 284 17.73 -45.16 -14.76
N GLN A 285 16.39 -45.08 -14.76
CA GLN A 285 15.50 -46.25 -14.72
C GLN A 285 14.29 -46.12 -15.68
N THR A 286 14.28 -46.91 -16.76
CA THR A 286 13.10 -47.44 -17.52
C THR A 286 12.67 -46.74 -18.84
N GLU A 287 12.18 -47.54 -19.80
CA GLU A 287 11.59 -47.18 -21.12
C GLU A 287 10.24 -46.40 -21.05
N SER A 288 9.58 -46.32 -19.88
CA SER A 288 8.34 -45.52 -19.67
C SER A 288 8.64 -44.12 -19.09
N TYR A 289 9.80 -43.57 -19.41
CA TYR A 289 10.35 -42.32 -18.89
C TYR A 289 9.38 -41.12 -18.94
N HIS A 290 8.69 -40.92 -20.06
CA HIS A 290 7.89 -39.72 -20.29
C HIS A 290 6.67 -39.58 -19.37
N LYS A 291 5.95 -40.68 -19.08
CA LYS A 291 4.70 -40.63 -18.30
C LYS A 291 4.97 -40.33 -16.82
N THR A 292 6.06 -40.89 -16.28
CA THR A 292 6.49 -40.68 -14.89
C THR A 292 6.99 -39.25 -14.67
N VAL A 293 7.80 -38.74 -15.60
CA VAL A 293 8.31 -37.35 -15.57
C VAL A 293 7.17 -36.34 -15.61
N LEU A 294 6.21 -36.51 -16.52
CA LEU A 294 5.06 -35.60 -16.61
C LEU A 294 4.23 -35.57 -15.32
N THR A 295 4.07 -36.72 -14.67
CA THR A 295 3.31 -36.82 -13.40
C THR A 295 4.02 -36.08 -12.27
N GLU A 296 5.34 -36.24 -12.14
CA GLU A 296 6.14 -35.53 -11.13
C GLU A 296 6.13 -34.00 -11.37
N VAL A 297 6.28 -33.57 -12.62
CA VAL A 297 6.19 -32.15 -13.00
C VAL A 297 4.81 -31.58 -12.68
N LEU A 298 3.74 -32.29 -13.01
CA LEU A 298 2.36 -31.88 -12.68
C LEU A 298 2.16 -31.77 -11.17
N GLY A 299 2.66 -32.72 -10.39
CA GLY A 299 2.60 -32.69 -8.93
C GLY A 299 3.39 -31.52 -8.32
N ALA A 300 4.53 -31.14 -8.91
CA ALA A 300 5.27 -29.95 -8.51
C ALA A 300 4.50 -28.65 -8.84
N ARG A 301 3.95 -28.53 -10.06
CA ARG A 301 3.14 -27.37 -10.48
C ARG A 301 1.94 -27.16 -9.55
N ARG A 302 1.23 -28.24 -9.21
CA ARG A 302 0.11 -28.21 -8.26
C ARG A 302 0.50 -27.63 -6.90
N ARG A 303 1.59 -28.13 -6.32
CA ARG A 303 2.09 -27.65 -5.02
C ARG A 303 2.55 -26.19 -5.07
N VAL A 304 3.23 -25.78 -6.14
CA VAL A 304 3.66 -24.38 -6.33
C VAL A 304 2.46 -23.45 -6.51
N GLU A 305 1.42 -23.86 -7.24
CA GLU A 305 0.20 -23.05 -7.39
C GLU A 305 -0.51 -22.84 -6.04
N LEU A 306 -0.62 -23.89 -5.22
CA LEU A 306 -1.17 -23.78 -3.86
C LEU A 306 -0.42 -22.78 -2.97
N LEU A 307 0.91 -22.72 -3.08
CA LEU A 307 1.72 -21.73 -2.33
C LEU A 307 1.40 -20.28 -2.71
N LYS A 308 0.79 -20.03 -3.88
CA LYS A 308 0.40 -18.69 -4.33
C LYS A 308 -0.97 -18.25 -3.81
N VAL A 309 -1.78 -19.17 -3.27
CA VAL A 309 -3.14 -18.88 -2.78
C VAL A 309 -3.19 -17.70 -1.82
N PRO A 310 -2.33 -17.58 -0.79
CA PRO A 310 -2.37 -16.43 0.12
C PRO A 310 -2.20 -15.08 -0.59
N SER A 311 -1.30 -15.02 -1.58
CA SER A 311 -1.07 -13.81 -2.39
C SER A 311 -2.25 -13.50 -3.29
N MET A 312 -2.85 -14.52 -3.94
CA MET A 312 -4.05 -14.35 -4.76
C MET A 312 -5.25 -13.85 -3.93
N VAL A 313 -5.44 -14.40 -2.73
CA VAL A 313 -6.50 -13.97 -1.81
C VAL A 313 -6.30 -12.51 -1.38
N SER A 314 -5.06 -12.11 -1.10
CA SER A 314 -4.73 -10.73 -0.77
C SER A 314 -5.09 -9.78 -1.92
N LEU A 315 -4.65 -10.09 -3.14
CA LEU A 315 -4.94 -9.30 -4.34
C LEU A 315 -6.44 -9.19 -4.60
N ALA A 316 -7.17 -10.31 -4.49
CA ALA A 316 -8.61 -10.33 -4.70
C ALA A 316 -9.34 -9.45 -3.69
N LYS A 317 -8.97 -9.53 -2.41
CA LYS A 317 -9.56 -8.68 -1.36
C LYS A 317 -9.30 -7.20 -1.61
N ASP A 318 -8.07 -6.84 -1.99
CA ASP A 318 -7.72 -5.45 -2.30
C ASP A 318 -8.53 -4.92 -3.50
N ALA A 319 -8.68 -5.72 -4.55
CA ALA A 319 -9.47 -5.34 -5.72
C ALA A 319 -10.97 -5.20 -5.39
N ILE A 320 -11.53 -6.09 -4.55
CA ILE A 320 -12.92 -6.01 -4.08
C ILE A 320 -13.13 -4.76 -3.21
N GLU A 321 -12.18 -4.42 -2.33
CA GLU A 321 -12.23 -3.18 -1.52
C GLU A 321 -12.21 -1.90 -2.38
N GLN A 322 -11.75 -2.01 -3.62
CA GLN A 322 -11.76 -0.95 -4.63
C GLN A 322 -12.99 -1.01 -5.55
N ASP A 323 -14.02 -1.78 -5.19
CA ASP A 323 -15.28 -1.95 -5.93
C ASP A 323 -15.11 -2.64 -7.30
N ASN A 324 -14.05 -3.44 -7.47
CA ASN A 324 -13.86 -4.25 -8.67
C ASN A 324 -14.51 -5.63 -8.53
N SER A 325 -15.00 -6.15 -9.65
CA SER A 325 -15.33 -7.58 -9.79
C SER A 325 -14.06 -8.38 -10.13
N VAL A 326 -13.81 -9.45 -9.38
CA VAL A 326 -12.58 -10.24 -9.52
C VAL A 326 -12.90 -11.63 -10.08
N ALA A 327 -12.19 -12.01 -11.15
CA ALA A 327 -12.16 -13.38 -11.66
C ALA A 327 -10.76 -13.95 -11.48
N ILE A 328 -10.67 -15.16 -10.90
CA ILE A 328 -9.40 -15.85 -10.67
C ILE A 328 -9.42 -17.15 -11.46
N PHE A 329 -8.43 -17.32 -12.32
CA PHE A 329 -8.24 -18.53 -13.12
C PHE A 329 -7.06 -19.31 -12.58
N VAL A 330 -7.26 -20.61 -12.30
CA VAL A 330 -6.25 -21.51 -11.75
C VAL A 330 -6.31 -22.86 -12.45
N CYS A 331 -5.21 -23.61 -12.41
CA CYS A 331 -5.10 -24.85 -13.17
C CYS A 331 -5.57 -26.09 -12.39
N PHE A 332 -5.62 -26.03 -11.05
CA PHE A 332 -5.86 -27.22 -10.23
C PHE A 332 -7.06 -27.06 -9.28
N ASN A 333 -7.88 -28.11 -9.18
CA ASN A 333 -9.08 -28.14 -8.33
C ASN A 333 -8.78 -27.91 -6.83
N GLU A 334 -7.63 -28.37 -6.33
CA GLU A 334 -7.23 -28.07 -4.95
C GLU A 334 -7.02 -26.58 -4.73
N THR A 335 -6.47 -25.86 -5.72
CA THR A 335 -6.33 -24.41 -5.66
C THR A 335 -7.70 -23.75 -5.67
N VAL A 336 -8.64 -24.25 -6.48
CA VAL A 336 -10.03 -23.76 -6.51
C VAL A 336 -10.67 -23.88 -5.13
N GLU A 337 -10.58 -25.05 -4.49
CA GLU A 337 -11.19 -25.25 -3.17
C GLU A 337 -10.53 -24.39 -2.09
N ALA A 338 -9.19 -24.25 -2.11
CA ALA A 338 -8.47 -23.38 -1.19
C ALA A 338 -8.88 -21.90 -1.35
N LEU A 339 -9.04 -21.43 -2.59
CA LEU A 339 -9.53 -20.08 -2.88
C LEU A 339 -10.99 -19.89 -2.45
N LYS A 340 -11.84 -20.88 -2.71
CA LYS A 340 -13.25 -20.88 -2.32
C LYS A 340 -13.42 -20.78 -0.80
N GLU A 341 -12.66 -21.55 -0.04
CA GLU A 341 -12.68 -21.48 1.42
C GLU A 341 -12.23 -20.10 1.93
N ALA A 342 -11.15 -19.57 1.35
CA ALA A 342 -10.56 -18.30 1.78
C ALA A 342 -11.38 -17.06 1.38
N LEU A 343 -12.04 -17.07 0.22
CA LEU A 343 -12.81 -15.95 -0.34
C LEU A 343 -14.33 -16.09 -0.18
N LYS A 344 -14.82 -17.28 0.16
CA LYS A 344 -16.26 -17.60 0.28
C LYS A 344 -17.05 -17.24 -0.98
N CYS A 345 -16.53 -17.61 -2.15
CA CYS A 345 -17.09 -17.26 -3.46
C CYS A 345 -17.63 -18.49 -4.22
N PRO A 346 -18.52 -18.29 -5.21
CA PRO A 346 -18.89 -19.34 -6.16
C PRO A 346 -17.67 -19.84 -6.95
N THR A 347 -17.72 -21.09 -7.41
CA THR A 347 -16.69 -21.68 -8.27
C THR A 347 -17.32 -22.25 -9.53
N ILE A 348 -16.58 -22.17 -10.63
CA ILE A 348 -16.92 -22.83 -11.90
C ILE A 348 -15.75 -23.77 -12.20
N THR A 349 -16.04 -25.06 -12.24
CA THR A 349 -15.06 -26.11 -12.58
C THR A 349 -15.55 -26.81 -13.84
N GLY A 350 -14.68 -26.95 -14.83
CA GLY A 350 -14.97 -27.57 -16.13
C GLY A 350 -13.97 -28.66 -16.48
#